data_AF-A0A7W1UUX2-F1
#
_entry.id   AF-A0A7W1UUX2-F1
#
_cell.length_a   1.000
_cell.length_b   1.000
_cell.length_c   1.000
_cell.angle_alpha   90.00
_cell.angle_beta   90.00
_cell.angle_gamma   90.00
#
_symmetry.space_group_name_H-M   'P 1'
#
loop_
_entity.id
_entity.type
_entity.pdbx_description
1 polymer ?
#
loop_
_entity_poly.entity_id
_entity_poly.type
_entity_poly.pdbx_seq_one_letter_code
_entity_poly.pdbx_strand_id
1 'polypeptide(L)'
;MTIRFRQPRRRRWAAPLTALTAAVLLASGTAVAHPDDDGAVSDGAEERDTHQHGSSEGHLAPVDTPSVELVSKLALRNVEPEKIADVGVYNGYAYLAAWGQVSCGYNGVHVVDINDPANPEEVAFIGAKQGSYPGEGVQALSISTPKFTGDILVTNNEKCNARAGFGGMNIYDVTNPEHPTPLAKGVGDSTVGPLGTAANGAGKKAAHQTHSVFAWDAGDKAYAVMVDNEEGYDVDIMDITDPKKATLIAEYDLDLLFPQIRQAAPPNLIEVFLHDMVVKEIGGRQVMLLSYWDAGYVKIDVTNPLVPTYLGDTDFTNPDPELLESTGAKAWPEGNGHQAEFTSENQYVIGADEDFDPYVPRINNVDDGTPIIASLGSDTKPLETGQVIRGQTVFVGRACPGDPAVPPAPAGPGDFIAVVERGACFFTEKVAAVIAAGGYDAVLIFNRTGPD
;
A
#
# COMPACT_ATOMS: atom_id res chain seq x y z
N MET A 1 -46.33 62.62 -22.61
CA MET A 1 -46.35 63.51 -21.43
C MET A 1 -47.79 63.90 -21.14
N THR A 2 -48.51 63.07 -20.37
CA THR A 2 -49.88 63.33 -19.89
C THR A 2 -50.15 62.40 -18.70
N ILE A 3 -51.02 62.84 -17.80
CA ILE A 3 -51.14 62.48 -16.38
C ILE A 3 -52.29 61.47 -16.12
N ARG A 4 -52.21 60.75 -14.96
CA ARG A 4 -53.30 60.10 -14.15
C ARG A 4 -53.84 58.74 -14.66
N PHE A 5 -54.37 57.80 -13.86
CA PHE A 5 -54.84 57.72 -12.46
C PHE A 5 -54.84 56.25 -11.97
N ARG A 6 -55.14 56.04 -10.68
CA ARG A 6 -55.12 54.79 -9.91
C ARG A 6 -56.51 54.10 -9.86
N GLN A 7 -56.49 52.79 -9.51
CA GLN A 7 -57.56 51.86 -9.01
C GLN A 7 -58.30 50.97 -10.04
N PRO A 8 -58.95 49.83 -9.64
CA PRO A 8 -58.81 48.94 -8.46
C PRO A 8 -58.85 47.41 -8.79
N ARG A 9 -58.72 46.58 -7.74
CA ARG A 9 -58.89 45.10 -7.72
C ARG A 9 -60.28 44.62 -8.20
N ARG A 10 -60.32 43.52 -8.97
CA ARG A 10 -61.42 42.53 -8.99
C ARG A 10 -60.92 41.09 -9.22
N ARG A 11 -61.43 40.17 -8.40
CA ARG A 11 -61.35 38.70 -8.54
C ARG A 11 -62.03 38.22 -9.82
N ARG A 12 -61.51 37.16 -10.46
CA ARG A 12 -62.27 36.09 -11.16
C ARG A 12 -61.36 34.87 -11.39
N TRP A 13 -61.58 33.77 -10.68
CA TRP A 13 -62.31 32.54 -11.07
C TRP A 13 -61.42 31.54 -11.81
N ALA A 14 -61.14 30.43 -11.12
CA ALA A 14 -60.51 29.24 -11.65
C ALA A 14 -61.55 28.38 -12.40
N ALA A 15 -61.17 27.86 -13.56
CA ALA A 15 -61.79 26.72 -14.21
C ALA A 15 -60.67 25.89 -14.89
N PRO A 16 -60.83 24.56 -14.96
CA PRO A 16 -59.73 23.62 -15.08
C PRO A 16 -59.36 23.37 -16.55
N LEU A 17 -58.07 23.17 -16.83
CA LEU A 17 -57.63 22.48 -18.05
C LEU A 17 -57.16 21.07 -17.68
N THR A 18 -57.87 20.12 -18.25
CA THR A 18 -57.57 18.69 -18.37
C THR A 18 -56.18 18.46 -18.94
N ALA A 19 -55.30 17.88 -18.13
CA ALA A 19 -54.02 17.33 -18.58
C ALA A 19 -54.23 15.92 -19.13
N LEU A 20 -53.83 15.72 -20.39
CA LEU A 20 -53.63 14.39 -20.98
C LEU A 20 -52.60 13.62 -20.16
N THR A 21 -53.00 12.48 -19.62
CA THR A 21 -52.10 11.45 -19.09
C THR A 21 -51.40 10.74 -20.23
N ALA A 22 -50.17 11.16 -20.54
CA ALA A 22 -49.18 10.31 -21.20
C ALA A 22 -48.39 9.59 -20.10
N ALA A 23 -48.61 8.29 -19.97
CA ALA A 23 -47.84 7.44 -19.06
C ALA A 23 -46.41 7.31 -19.59
N VAL A 24 -45.50 8.13 -19.05
CA VAL A 24 -44.06 7.87 -19.12
C VAL A 24 -43.75 6.94 -17.94
N LEU A 25 -43.41 5.70 -18.25
CA LEU A 25 -42.73 4.80 -17.33
C LEU A 25 -41.37 5.42 -16.99
N LEU A 26 -41.34 6.23 -15.93
CA LEU A 26 -40.10 6.54 -15.23
C LEU A 26 -39.65 5.25 -14.57
N ALA A 27 -38.81 4.49 -15.27
CA ALA A 27 -37.88 3.61 -14.60
C ALA A 27 -37.02 4.51 -13.72
N SER A 28 -37.35 4.55 -12.43
CA SER A 28 -36.44 4.98 -11.38
C SER A 28 -35.26 4.03 -11.42
N GLY A 29 -34.27 4.35 -12.28
CA GLY A 29 -32.93 3.82 -12.13
C GLY A 29 -32.45 4.29 -10.76
N THR A 30 -32.46 3.38 -9.81
CA THR A 30 -31.63 3.49 -8.63
C THR A 30 -30.20 3.59 -9.14
N ALA A 31 -29.65 4.81 -9.16
CA ALA A 31 -28.21 5.00 -9.21
C ALA A 31 -27.67 4.36 -7.93
N VAL A 32 -27.22 3.12 -8.06
CA VAL A 32 -26.39 2.47 -7.05
C VAL A 32 -25.05 3.16 -7.18
N ALA A 33 -24.58 3.76 -6.09
CA ALA A 33 -23.23 4.28 -5.99
C ALA A 33 -22.26 3.15 -6.37
N HIS A 34 -21.46 3.40 -7.41
CA HIS A 34 -20.34 2.54 -7.76
C HIS A 34 -19.32 2.67 -6.63
N PRO A 35 -18.87 1.56 -6.02
CA PRO A 35 -17.58 1.55 -5.36
C PRO A 35 -16.56 1.58 -6.50
N ASP A 36 -16.11 2.78 -6.86
CA ASP A 36 -14.87 2.93 -7.59
C ASP A 36 -13.78 2.47 -6.60
N ASP A 37 -13.13 1.36 -6.95
CA ASP A 37 -11.92 0.82 -6.32
C ASP A 37 -10.84 1.89 -6.53
N ASP A 38 -10.41 2.52 -5.46
CA ASP A 38 -9.59 3.74 -5.37
C ASP A 38 -8.08 3.45 -5.42
N GLY A 39 -7.67 2.36 -6.05
CA GLY A 39 -6.26 1.96 -6.14
C GLY A 39 -5.72 1.27 -4.87
N ALA A 40 -6.56 0.98 -3.88
CA ALA A 40 -6.16 0.22 -2.71
C ALA A 40 -5.98 -1.27 -3.05
N VAL A 41 -4.74 -1.75 -3.04
CA VAL A 41 -4.45 -3.19 -3.06
C VAL A 41 -4.83 -3.80 -1.71
N SER A 42 -5.52 -4.94 -1.72
CA SER A 42 -5.83 -5.66 -0.49
C SER A 42 -4.58 -6.40 0.00
N ASP A 43 -4.13 -6.09 1.20
CA ASP A 43 -3.03 -6.79 1.89
C ASP A 43 -3.25 -8.31 1.85
N GLY A 44 -2.42 -8.99 1.03
CA GLY A 44 -2.40 -10.44 0.94
C GLY A 44 -1.82 -11.03 2.22
N ALA A 45 -2.73 -11.50 3.09
CA ALA A 45 -2.41 -12.29 4.27
C ALA A 45 -2.18 -13.76 3.90
N GLU A 46 -0.98 -14.27 4.20
CA GLU A 46 -0.63 -15.59 4.75
C GLU A 46 0.74 -16.12 4.23
N GLU A 47 1.22 -17.16 4.91
CA GLU A 47 2.61 -17.64 5.11
C GLU A 47 3.60 -17.49 3.92
N ARG A 48 4.61 -16.61 4.07
CA ARG A 48 5.55 -16.14 3.02
C ARG A 48 6.92 -16.83 3.00
N ASP A 49 7.26 -17.71 3.96
CA ASP A 49 8.65 -18.19 4.16
C ASP A 49 9.25 -19.06 3.01
N THR A 50 8.46 -19.48 2.00
CA THR A 50 8.98 -20.38 0.95
C THR A 50 8.59 -20.05 -0.49
N HIS A 51 7.67 -19.09 -0.72
CA HIS A 51 7.05 -18.93 -2.03
C HIS A 51 7.45 -17.63 -2.75
N GLN A 52 7.59 -16.49 -2.06
CA GLN A 52 7.98 -15.23 -2.73
C GLN A 52 9.46 -15.21 -3.15
N HIS A 53 10.38 -15.67 -2.30
CA HIS A 53 11.82 -15.64 -2.60
C HIS A 53 12.35 -16.91 -3.28
N GLY A 54 11.44 -17.75 -3.79
CA GLY A 54 11.75 -19.09 -4.29
C GLY A 54 12.39 -19.99 -3.21
N SER A 55 13.06 -21.05 -3.64
CA SER A 55 13.83 -21.88 -2.72
C SER A 55 15.04 -21.13 -2.16
N SER A 56 15.58 -21.56 -1.02
CA SER A 56 16.84 -21.04 -0.48
C SER A 56 18.08 -21.34 -1.34
N GLU A 57 17.92 -21.96 -2.52
CA GLU A 57 19.00 -22.20 -3.47
C GLU A 57 19.51 -20.86 -4.03
N GLY A 58 20.81 -20.58 -3.84
CA GLY A 58 21.41 -19.30 -4.22
C GLY A 58 21.32 -18.20 -3.17
N HIS A 59 20.48 -18.37 -2.12
CA HIS A 59 20.51 -17.49 -0.95
C HIS A 59 21.89 -17.58 -0.29
N LEU A 60 22.41 -16.45 0.18
CA LEU A 60 23.59 -16.48 1.02
C LEU A 60 23.27 -17.33 2.25
N ALA A 61 24.06 -18.38 2.48
CA ALA A 61 23.88 -19.18 3.67
C ALA A 61 23.93 -18.25 4.89
N PRO A 62 22.93 -18.32 5.81
CA PRO A 62 22.82 -17.38 6.93
C PRO A 62 23.98 -17.51 7.94
N VAL A 63 24.91 -18.43 7.70
CA VAL A 63 26.10 -18.74 8.47
C VAL A 63 27.23 -19.16 7.52
N ASP A 64 28.45 -18.70 7.80
CA ASP A 64 29.71 -19.22 7.27
C ASP A 64 30.01 -18.97 5.78
N THR A 65 29.87 -17.72 5.34
CA THR A 65 30.59 -17.27 4.13
C THR A 65 31.94 -16.67 4.52
N PRO A 66 32.95 -16.61 3.63
CA PRO A 66 34.20 -15.89 3.90
C PRO A 66 34.00 -14.40 4.22
N SER A 67 32.82 -13.85 3.95
CA SER A 67 32.51 -12.42 4.03
C SER A 67 31.58 -12.05 5.18
N VAL A 68 30.92 -13.02 5.83
CA VAL A 68 29.94 -12.78 6.90
C VAL A 68 30.06 -13.89 7.96
N GLU A 69 30.23 -13.48 9.22
CA GLU A 69 30.25 -14.35 10.39
C GLU A 69 29.01 -14.07 11.25
N LEU A 70 28.29 -15.13 11.64
CA LEU A 70 27.20 -15.00 12.59
C LEU A 70 27.76 -14.76 14.00
N VAL A 71 27.52 -13.57 14.55
CA VAL A 71 27.97 -13.20 15.89
C VAL A 71 27.08 -13.82 16.98
N SER A 72 25.77 -13.63 16.89
CA SER A 72 24.79 -14.18 17.85
C SER A 72 23.37 -14.23 17.26
N LYS A 73 22.43 -14.84 17.98
CA LYS A 73 20.99 -14.81 17.68
C LYS A 73 20.20 -14.65 18.97
N LEU A 74 19.11 -13.88 18.92
CA LEU A 74 18.15 -13.74 20.00
C LEU A 74 16.79 -14.27 19.53
N ALA A 75 16.17 -15.14 20.33
CA ALA A 75 14.77 -15.48 20.15
C ALA A 75 13.90 -14.46 20.90
N LEU A 76 13.09 -13.71 20.16
CA LEU A 76 12.16 -12.74 20.73
C LEU A 76 11.01 -13.44 21.48
N ARG A 77 10.49 -12.79 22.51
CA ARG A 77 9.42 -13.31 23.36
C ARG A 77 8.07 -13.15 22.67
N ASN A 78 7.26 -14.22 22.66
CA ASN A 78 5.89 -14.23 22.12
C ASN A 78 5.79 -13.82 20.64
N VAL A 79 6.82 -14.16 19.86
CA VAL A 79 6.84 -13.97 18.40
C VAL A 79 6.55 -15.30 17.71
N GLU A 80 5.62 -15.27 16.77
CA GLU A 80 5.33 -16.36 15.84
C GLU A 80 6.21 -16.18 14.58
N PRO A 81 6.48 -17.24 13.80
CA PRO A 81 7.16 -17.11 12.51
C PRO A 81 6.53 -16.01 11.64
N GLU A 82 7.37 -15.34 10.82
CA GLU A 82 6.96 -14.31 9.85
C GLU A 82 6.34 -13.03 10.44
N LYS A 83 6.34 -12.88 11.77
CA LYS A 83 5.66 -11.77 12.42
C LYS A 83 6.51 -10.51 12.60
N ILE A 84 7.69 -10.43 11.98
CA ILE A 84 8.55 -9.26 12.05
C ILE A 84 8.61 -8.62 10.66
N ALA A 85 8.04 -7.43 10.50
CA ALA A 85 7.96 -6.73 9.23
C ALA A 85 9.12 -5.76 8.99
N ASP A 86 9.63 -5.13 10.05
CA ASP A 86 10.63 -4.08 9.92
C ASP A 86 11.54 -4.01 11.16
N VAL A 87 12.71 -3.39 11.00
CA VAL A 87 13.70 -3.13 12.05
C VAL A 87 14.31 -1.73 11.95
N GLY A 88 13.99 -0.89 12.93
CA GLY A 88 14.70 0.38 13.15
C GLY A 88 15.87 0.19 14.12
N VAL A 89 17.03 0.82 13.85
CA VAL A 89 18.19 0.77 14.75
C VAL A 89 18.61 2.17 15.16
N TYR A 90 18.74 2.41 16.47
CA TYR A 90 19.20 3.69 16.99
C TYR A 90 19.88 3.54 18.35
N ASN A 91 21.05 4.19 18.50
CA ASN A 91 21.82 4.30 19.75
C ASN A 91 22.03 2.97 20.51
N GLY A 92 22.36 1.89 19.79
CA GLY A 92 22.60 0.58 20.39
C GLY A 92 21.33 -0.21 20.72
N TYR A 93 20.17 0.19 20.20
CA TYR A 93 18.92 -0.55 20.31
C TYR A 93 18.33 -0.86 18.94
N ALA A 94 17.70 -2.03 18.81
CA ALA A 94 16.88 -2.42 17.67
C ALA A 94 15.40 -2.43 18.08
N TYR A 95 14.55 -1.91 17.19
CA TYR A 95 13.11 -1.78 17.34
C TYR A 95 12.44 -2.58 16.24
N LEU A 96 11.83 -3.72 16.57
CA LEU A 96 11.30 -4.66 15.58
C LEU A 96 9.78 -4.63 15.55
N ALA A 97 9.20 -4.35 14.39
CA ALA A 97 7.75 -4.26 14.19
C ALA A 97 7.10 -5.65 14.25
N ALA A 98 6.21 -5.88 15.22
CA ALA A 98 5.42 -7.10 15.31
C ALA A 98 4.17 -7.00 14.42
N TRP A 99 4.28 -7.51 13.20
CA TRP A 99 3.32 -7.42 12.09
C TRP A 99 1.98 -8.11 12.41
N GLY A 100 0.87 -7.54 11.95
CA GLY A 100 -0.46 -7.98 12.35
C GLY A 100 -1.21 -8.87 11.36
N GLN A 101 -0.65 -9.12 10.18
CA GLN A 101 -1.30 -9.90 9.11
C GLN A 101 -1.21 -11.42 9.35
N VAL A 102 -0.09 -11.93 9.90
CA VAL A 102 0.02 -13.34 10.33
C VAL A 102 -1.01 -13.66 11.41
N SER A 103 -1.03 -12.84 12.46
CA SER A 103 -2.03 -12.92 13.50
C SER A 103 -2.31 -11.53 14.09
N CYS A 104 -3.60 -11.21 14.26
CA CYS A 104 -4.02 -9.91 14.81
C CYS A 104 -3.91 -9.86 16.36
N GLY A 105 -2.87 -10.46 16.93
CA GLY A 105 -2.67 -10.59 18.38
C GLY A 105 -1.21 -10.45 18.77
N TYR A 106 -0.92 -9.74 19.86
CA TYR A 106 0.46 -9.41 20.30
C TYR A 106 1.24 -8.53 19.32
N ASN A 107 0.58 -7.52 18.75
CA ASN A 107 1.20 -6.57 17.81
C ASN A 107 1.81 -5.40 18.58
N GLY A 108 2.84 -4.76 18.02
CA GLY A 108 3.62 -3.76 18.72
C GLY A 108 5.05 -3.66 18.22
N VAL A 109 5.97 -3.22 19.09
CA VAL A 109 7.40 -3.14 18.79
C VAL A 109 8.19 -3.84 19.88
N HIS A 110 9.02 -4.80 19.49
CA HIS A 110 10.04 -5.39 20.37
C HIS A 110 11.22 -4.42 20.47
N VAL A 111 11.70 -4.18 21.68
CA VAL A 111 12.87 -3.32 21.94
C VAL A 111 14.00 -4.19 22.43
N VAL A 112 15.09 -4.23 21.67
CA VAL A 112 16.25 -5.08 21.92
C VAL A 112 17.48 -4.22 22.14
N ASP A 113 18.15 -4.40 23.27
CA ASP A 113 19.49 -3.86 23.50
C ASP A 113 20.50 -4.67 22.68
N ILE A 114 21.24 -3.99 21.83
CA ILE A 114 22.29 -4.53 20.96
C ILE A 114 23.65 -3.85 21.21
N ASN A 115 23.84 -3.19 22.36
CA ASN A 115 25.14 -2.58 22.73
C ASN A 115 26.25 -3.63 22.88
N ASP A 116 25.90 -4.87 23.23
CA ASP A 116 26.76 -6.05 23.07
C ASP A 116 26.15 -7.00 22.02
N PRO A 117 26.57 -6.94 20.75
CA PRO A 117 26.00 -7.77 19.69
C PRO A 117 26.30 -9.26 19.88
N ALA A 118 27.21 -9.65 20.79
CA ALA A 118 27.41 -11.06 21.15
C ALA A 118 26.37 -11.56 22.17
N ASN A 119 25.71 -10.65 22.91
CA ASN A 119 24.72 -10.96 23.92
C ASN A 119 23.52 -9.97 23.88
N PRO A 120 22.78 -9.89 22.76
CA PRO A 120 21.61 -9.02 22.66
C PRO A 120 20.49 -9.45 23.63
N GLU A 121 19.74 -8.48 24.17
CA GLU A 121 18.66 -8.73 25.13
C GLU A 121 17.39 -7.96 24.76
N GLU A 122 16.24 -8.65 24.72
CA GLU A 122 14.94 -7.98 24.61
C GLU A 122 14.57 -7.36 25.97
N VAL A 123 14.56 -6.02 26.02
CA VAL A 123 14.40 -5.23 27.24
C VAL A 123 12.98 -4.70 27.43
N ALA A 124 12.22 -4.50 26.36
CA ALA A 124 10.85 -4.02 26.44
C ALA A 124 9.98 -4.47 25.24
N PHE A 125 8.66 -4.32 25.40
CA PHE A 125 7.70 -4.49 24.31
C PHE A 125 6.67 -3.35 24.37
N ILE A 126 6.53 -2.62 23.27
CA ILE A 126 5.56 -1.53 23.12
C ILE A 126 4.32 -2.08 22.44
N GLY A 127 3.29 -2.42 23.22
CA GLY A 127 2.05 -2.95 22.65
C GLY A 127 1.29 -1.95 21.78
N ALA A 128 0.93 -2.37 20.57
CA ALA A 128 0.02 -1.66 19.69
C ALA A 128 -1.42 -1.69 20.24
N LYS A 129 -2.27 -0.82 19.72
CA LYS A 129 -3.71 -0.89 20.01
C LYS A 129 -4.29 -2.17 19.39
N GLN A 130 -5.17 -2.85 20.11
CA GLN A 130 -5.93 -3.98 19.56
C GLN A 130 -6.61 -3.61 18.24
N GLY A 131 -6.37 -4.43 17.21
CA GLY A 131 -6.89 -4.24 15.86
C GLY A 131 -5.98 -3.43 14.94
N SER A 132 -4.87 -2.91 15.47
CA SER A 132 -3.83 -2.21 14.71
C SER A 132 -2.47 -2.90 14.88
N TYR A 133 -1.56 -2.64 13.95
CA TYR A 133 -0.17 -3.08 14.01
C TYR A 133 0.76 -2.09 13.31
N PRO A 134 2.03 -1.98 13.73
CA PRO A 134 3.07 -1.39 12.89
C PRO A 134 3.54 -2.41 11.85
N GLY A 135 3.75 -1.93 10.63
CA GLY A 135 4.32 -2.65 9.48
C GLY A 135 5.70 -2.09 9.18
N GLU A 136 5.85 -1.48 8.02
CA GLU A 136 7.13 -1.05 7.42
C GLU A 136 7.56 0.38 7.81
N GLY A 137 7.02 0.90 8.92
CA GLY A 137 7.42 2.19 9.46
C GLY A 137 7.78 2.09 10.93
N VAL A 138 9.03 1.73 11.27
CA VAL A 138 9.56 1.78 12.63
C VAL A 138 10.91 2.50 12.67
N GLN A 139 10.93 3.73 13.19
CA GLN A 139 12.14 4.54 13.23
C GLN A 139 12.34 5.25 14.57
N ALA A 140 13.54 5.16 15.12
CA ALA A 140 13.97 5.92 16.29
C ALA A 140 15.04 6.96 15.93
N LEU A 141 14.98 8.12 16.58
CA LEU A 141 15.92 9.24 16.43
C LEU A 141 15.89 10.17 17.64
N SER A 142 16.98 10.91 17.86
CA SER A 142 16.98 12.07 18.76
C SER A 142 16.36 13.27 18.06
N ILE A 143 15.54 14.03 18.78
CA ILE A 143 15.12 15.37 18.40
C ILE A 143 15.41 16.36 19.54
N SER A 144 15.76 17.59 19.19
CA SER A 144 16.01 18.66 20.18
C SER A 144 15.28 19.95 19.80
N THR A 145 14.00 20.03 20.14
CA THR A 145 13.15 21.18 19.87
C THR A 145 12.90 22.02 21.14
N PRO A 146 12.32 23.23 21.03
CA PRO A 146 11.92 24.01 22.19
C PRO A 146 10.83 23.36 23.08
N LYS A 147 10.20 22.27 22.63
CA LYS A 147 9.09 21.59 23.33
C LYS A 147 9.44 20.20 23.84
N PHE A 148 10.47 19.57 23.28
CA PHE A 148 10.91 18.25 23.67
C PHE A 148 12.39 18.08 23.34
N THR A 149 13.12 17.39 24.22
CA THR A 149 14.51 16.99 23.99
C THR A 149 14.66 15.57 24.50
N GLY A 150 15.07 14.65 23.62
CA GLY A 150 15.19 13.24 23.92
C GLY A 150 15.10 12.40 22.65
N ASP A 151 15.06 11.08 22.84
CA ASP A 151 14.90 10.13 21.75
C ASP A 151 13.42 9.78 21.59
N ILE A 152 12.94 9.79 20.35
CA ILE A 152 11.60 9.35 20.00
C ILE A 152 11.66 8.11 19.12
N LEU A 153 10.61 7.31 19.20
CA LEU A 153 10.28 6.24 18.25
C LEU A 153 8.95 6.61 17.57
N VAL A 154 8.95 6.64 16.24
CA VAL A 154 7.73 6.72 15.43
C VAL A 154 7.37 5.35 14.89
N THR A 155 6.07 5.05 14.87
CA THR A 155 5.57 3.82 14.25
C THR A 155 4.33 4.08 13.41
N ASN A 156 4.15 3.37 12.30
CA ASN A 156 2.91 3.40 11.53
C ASN A 156 1.78 2.62 12.26
N ASN A 157 0.55 2.72 11.74
CA ASN A 157 -0.54 1.82 12.11
C ASN A 157 -1.36 1.46 10.86
N GLU A 158 -1.40 0.16 10.58
CA GLU A 158 -2.39 -0.47 9.71
C GLU A 158 -3.40 -1.26 10.55
N LYS A 159 -4.48 -1.76 9.92
CA LYS A 159 -5.63 -2.39 10.59
C LYS A 159 -5.73 -3.87 10.24
N CYS A 160 -5.35 -4.75 11.18
CA CYS A 160 -5.68 -6.18 11.09
C CYS A 160 -7.13 -6.49 11.54
N ASN A 161 -7.85 -5.49 12.09
CA ASN A 161 -9.27 -5.59 12.38
C ASN A 161 -9.97 -4.26 12.16
N ALA A 162 -10.73 -4.14 11.07
CA ALA A 162 -11.41 -2.91 10.67
C ALA A 162 -12.36 -2.30 11.73
N ARG A 163 -12.90 -3.10 12.66
CA ARG A 163 -13.82 -2.59 13.71
C ARG A 163 -13.10 -2.08 14.95
N ALA A 164 -11.95 -2.65 15.29
CA ALA A 164 -11.23 -2.38 16.53
C ALA A 164 -10.01 -1.48 16.35
N GLY A 165 -9.40 -1.52 15.17
CA GLY A 165 -8.18 -0.80 14.81
C GLY A 165 -8.42 0.65 14.40
N PHE A 166 -7.31 1.39 14.39
CA PHE A 166 -7.15 2.73 13.83
C PHE A 166 -5.85 2.79 13.01
N GLY A 167 -5.71 3.79 12.14
CA GLY A 167 -4.45 4.06 11.44
C GLY A 167 -3.71 5.31 11.96
N GLY A 168 -2.93 5.98 11.11
CA GLY A 168 -2.04 7.09 11.48
C GLY A 168 -0.77 6.62 12.17
N MET A 169 0.04 7.55 12.67
CA MET A 169 1.28 7.23 13.36
C MET A 169 1.16 7.25 14.90
N ASN A 170 2.07 6.54 15.56
CA ASN A 170 2.34 6.66 16.99
C ASN A 170 3.68 7.37 17.22
N ILE A 171 3.83 8.01 18.39
CA ILE A 171 5.10 8.56 18.87
C ILE A 171 5.31 8.11 20.31
N TYR A 172 6.49 7.58 20.60
CA TYR A 172 6.92 7.17 21.94
C TYR A 172 8.22 7.91 22.30
N ASP A 173 8.35 8.31 23.56
CA ASP A 173 9.62 8.70 24.17
C ASP A 173 10.38 7.41 24.50
N VAL A 174 11.53 7.23 23.85
CA VAL A 174 12.44 6.10 24.03
C VAL A 174 13.81 6.58 24.53
N THR A 175 13.89 7.77 25.13
CA THR A 175 15.11 8.25 25.81
C THR A 175 15.61 7.24 26.85
N ASN A 176 14.68 6.47 27.44
CA ASN A 176 14.98 5.22 28.13
C ASN A 176 14.27 4.06 27.41
N PRO A 177 14.96 3.31 26.53
CA PRO A 177 14.35 2.23 25.74
C PRO A 177 13.81 1.06 26.57
N GLU A 178 14.30 0.86 27.80
CA GLU A 178 13.76 -0.15 28.73
C GLU A 178 12.37 0.25 29.27
N HIS A 179 12.04 1.55 29.24
CA HIS A 179 10.78 2.11 29.74
C HIS A 179 10.14 3.11 28.75
N PRO A 180 9.73 2.66 27.54
CA PRO A 180 9.13 3.54 26.54
C PRO A 180 7.84 4.19 27.04
N THR A 181 7.65 5.48 26.76
CA THR A 181 6.45 6.23 27.18
C THR A 181 5.69 6.78 25.98
N PRO A 182 4.38 6.51 25.83
CA PRO A 182 3.61 7.05 24.70
C PRO A 182 3.47 8.58 24.78
N LEU A 183 3.70 9.25 23.66
CA LEU A 183 3.53 10.70 23.48
C LEU A 183 2.28 11.02 22.64
N ALA A 184 2.08 10.28 21.54
CA ALA A 184 0.91 10.37 20.67
C ALA A 184 0.57 8.98 20.11
N LYS A 185 -0.71 8.73 19.78
CA LYS A 185 -1.16 7.46 19.19
C LYS A 185 -2.26 7.69 18.16
N GLY A 186 -2.13 7.07 17.00
CA GLY A 186 -3.09 7.15 15.90
C GLY A 186 -3.39 8.57 15.44
N VAL A 187 -2.35 9.41 15.36
CA VAL A 187 -2.45 10.78 14.83
C VAL A 187 -2.15 10.76 13.33
N GLY A 188 -2.95 11.45 12.51
CA GLY A 188 -2.77 11.53 11.06
C GLY A 188 -4.00 12.08 10.35
N ASP A 189 -4.06 11.94 9.03
CA ASP A 189 -5.23 12.38 8.26
C ASP A 189 -6.48 11.54 8.56
N SER A 190 -7.63 12.21 8.57
CA SER A 190 -8.95 11.61 8.72
C SER A 190 -9.98 12.24 7.76
N THR A 191 -9.48 12.96 6.75
CA THR A 191 -10.30 13.69 5.80
C THR A 191 -10.45 12.89 4.51
N VAL A 192 -10.94 13.48 3.41
CA VAL A 192 -10.94 12.80 2.11
C VAL A 192 -10.65 13.89 1.08
N GLY A 193 -9.49 13.80 0.44
CA GLY A 193 -8.89 14.84 -0.36
C GLY A 193 -8.08 15.83 0.49
N PRO A 194 -7.45 16.82 -0.14
CA PRO A 194 -6.33 17.55 0.44
C PRO A 194 -6.67 18.23 1.76
N LEU A 195 -5.64 18.48 2.56
CA LEU A 195 -5.69 19.21 3.82
C LEU A 195 -6.71 20.34 3.85
N GLY A 196 -7.66 20.21 4.78
CA GLY A 196 -8.73 21.17 5.00
C GLY A 196 -10.03 20.87 4.25
N THR A 197 -10.10 19.75 3.52
CA THR A 197 -11.38 19.15 3.15
C THR A 197 -12.13 18.70 4.41
N ALA A 198 -13.46 18.72 4.34
CA ALA A 198 -14.26 18.21 5.45
C ALA A 198 -14.21 16.68 5.41
N ALA A 199 -13.83 16.04 6.53
CA ALA A 199 -14.00 14.61 6.70
C ALA A 199 -15.40 14.20 6.24
N ASN A 200 -15.47 13.27 5.28
CA ASN A 200 -16.72 12.89 4.65
C ASN A 200 -17.78 12.61 5.73
N GLY A 201 -18.99 13.12 5.47
CA GLY A 201 -20.10 13.07 6.41
C GLY A 201 -20.25 11.68 7.05
N ALA A 202 -20.35 11.70 8.39
CA ALA A 202 -20.52 10.56 9.30
C ALA A 202 -19.26 9.94 9.95
N GLY A 203 -18.38 10.78 10.51
CA GLY A 203 -17.79 10.44 11.82
C GLY A 203 -16.76 9.31 11.88
N LYS A 204 -15.92 9.13 10.84
CA LYS A 204 -14.59 8.54 11.05
C LYS A 204 -13.84 9.45 12.05
N LYS A 205 -13.59 8.94 13.25
CA LYS A 205 -12.84 9.66 14.32
C LYS A 205 -11.35 9.29 14.33
N ALA A 206 -10.97 8.30 13.55
CA ALA A 206 -9.65 7.71 13.54
C ALA A 206 -8.96 8.03 12.22
N ALA A 207 -7.63 8.15 12.27
CA ALA A 207 -6.84 8.40 11.08
C ALA A 207 -6.93 7.24 10.08
N HIS A 208 -6.65 7.54 8.81
CA HIS A 208 -6.49 6.58 7.72
C HIS A 208 -5.37 5.58 8.02
N GLN A 209 -5.42 4.41 7.36
CA GLN A 209 -4.34 3.44 7.47
C GLN A 209 -3.04 4.02 6.95
N THR A 210 -1.96 3.80 7.69
CA THR A 210 -0.65 4.33 7.34
C THR A 210 0.31 3.17 7.15
N HIS A 211 0.87 3.00 5.95
CA HIS A 211 1.79 1.90 5.63
C HIS A 211 3.17 2.08 6.25
N SER A 212 3.73 3.29 6.12
CA SER A 212 5.07 3.61 6.60
C SER A 212 5.13 5.01 7.21
N VAL A 213 6.18 5.26 8.00
CA VAL A 213 6.44 6.55 8.64
C VAL A 213 7.94 6.80 8.76
N PHE A 214 8.37 8.03 8.47
CA PHE A 214 9.74 8.47 8.65
C PHE A 214 9.80 9.86 9.27
N ALA A 215 10.60 10.04 10.32
CA ALA A 215 10.78 11.29 11.05
C ALA A 215 12.15 11.91 10.80
N TRP A 216 12.24 13.24 10.93
CA TRP A 216 13.51 13.96 10.86
C TRP A 216 13.55 15.16 11.80
N ASP A 217 14.74 15.42 12.33
CA ASP A 217 15.07 16.65 13.06
C ASP A 217 15.37 17.77 12.05
N ALA A 218 14.73 18.93 12.23
CA ALA A 218 14.91 20.14 11.43
C ALA A 218 15.35 21.34 12.30
N GLY A 219 16.05 21.08 13.40
CA GLY A 219 16.59 22.07 14.33
C GLY A 219 15.56 22.50 15.37
N ASP A 220 15.07 23.73 15.29
CA ASP A 220 14.01 24.21 16.20
C ASP A 220 12.64 23.53 15.97
N LYS A 221 12.59 22.64 14.97
CA LYS A 221 11.42 21.94 14.45
C LYS A 221 11.76 20.47 14.24
N ALA A 222 10.73 19.63 14.28
CA ALA A 222 10.83 18.23 13.88
C ALA A 222 9.56 17.85 13.12
N TYR A 223 9.70 16.93 12.16
CA TYR A 223 8.62 16.52 11.29
C TYR A 223 8.59 15.00 11.12
N ALA A 224 7.46 14.48 10.66
CA ALA A 224 7.34 13.11 10.19
C ALA A 224 6.51 13.09 8.90
N VAL A 225 6.84 12.17 8.01
CA VAL A 225 6.08 11.85 6.80
C VAL A 225 5.44 10.48 6.99
N MET A 226 4.22 10.31 6.49
CA MET A 226 3.45 9.08 6.51
C MET A 226 3.00 8.74 5.09
N VAL A 227 2.87 7.44 4.81
CA VAL A 227 2.15 6.95 3.62
C VAL A 227 0.68 6.80 3.96
N ASP A 228 -0.22 7.47 3.27
CA ASP A 228 -1.67 7.22 3.39
C ASP A 228 -2.13 6.18 2.35
N ASN A 229 -2.76 5.10 2.82
CA ASN A 229 -3.25 4.01 1.96
C ASN A 229 -4.69 4.19 1.49
N GLU A 230 -5.40 5.23 1.93
CA GLU A 230 -6.84 5.41 1.64
C GLU A 230 -7.10 6.40 0.48
N GLU A 231 -6.11 7.17 0.03
CA GLU A 231 -6.30 8.16 -1.05
C GLU A 231 -5.02 8.55 -1.81
N GLY A 232 -5.18 9.18 -2.98
CA GLY A 232 -4.06 9.62 -3.81
C GLY A 232 -3.21 10.76 -3.22
N TYR A 233 -3.69 11.43 -2.17
CA TYR A 233 -2.85 12.31 -1.35
C TYR A 233 -2.02 11.46 -0.37
N ASP A 234 -1.17 10.62 -0.94
CA ASP A 234 -0.46 9.54 -0.24
C ASP A 234 0.73 10.03 0.62
N VAL A 235 1.07 11.32 0.57
CA VAL A 235 2.17 11.92 1.35
C VAL A 235 1.69 12.91 2.39
N ASP A 236 1.56 12.41 3.61
CA ASP A 236 1.12 13.15 4.79
C ASP A 236 2.32 13.69 5.58
N ILE A 237 2.42 15.01 5.78
CA ILE A 237 3.45 15.62 6.63
C ILE A 237 2.89 16.11 7.95
N MET A 238 3.48 15.63 9.05
CA MET A 238 3.17 15.97 10.43
C MET A 238 4.23 16.92 11.01
N ASP A 239 3.81 18.00 11.68
CA ASP A 239 4.67 18.74 12.62
C ASP A 239 4.69 18.00 13.96
N ILE A 240 5.85 17.49 14.34
CA ILE A 240 6.11 16.77 15.60
C ILE A 240 7.03 17.56 16.54
N THR A 241 7.12 18.88 16.36
CA THR A 241 7.94 19.76 17.22
C THR A 241 7.57 19.60 18.69
N ASP A 242 6.27 19.53 18.98
CA ASP A 242 5.74 19.03 20.26
C ASP A 242 5.17 17.63 20.01
N PRO A 243 5.91 16.54 20.25
CA PRO A 243 5.47 15.19 19.93
C PRO A 243 4.21 14.76 20.71
N LYS A 244 3.82 15.48 21.78
CA LYS A 244 2.55 15.25 22.50
C LYS A 244 1.36 15.93 21.82
N LYS A 245 1.61 16.77 20.82
CA LYS A 245 0.63 17.55 20.07
C LYS A 245 0.99 17.57 18.59
N ALA A 246 1.36 16.40 18.06
CA ALA A 246 1.61 16.23 16.64
C ALA A 246 0.38 16.64 15.82
N THR A 247 0.61 17.34 14.71
CA THR A 247 -0.46 17.84 13.84
C THR A 247 -0.10 17.69 12.39
N LEU A 248 -1.05 17.26 11.57
CA LEU A 248 -0.95 17.28 10.11
C LEU A 248 -0.82 18.72 9.61
N ILE A 249 0.15 18.97 8.73
CA ILE A 249 0.46 20.30 8.21
C ILE A 249 0.47 20.38 6.68
N ALA A 250 0.61 19.25 5.99
CA ALA A 250 0.54 19.17 4.54
C ALA A 250 0.17 17.75 4.10
N GLU A 251 -0.43 17.66 2.93
CA GLU A 251 -0.81 16.42 2.24
C GLU A 251 -0.48 16.64 0.75
N TYR A 252 0.19 15.69 0.12
CA TYR A 252 0.57 15.78 -1.29
C TYR A 252 0.21 14.50 -2.03
N ASP A 253 -0.34 14.71 -3.22
CA ASP A 253 -0.33 13.75 -4.31
C ASP A 253 0.83 14.15 -5.22
N LEU A 254 1.91 13.34 -5.25
CA LEU A 254 3.10 13.71 -6.02
C LEU A 254 2.91 13.62 -7.53
N ASP A 255 2.00 12.78 -8.03
CA ASP A 255 1.77 12.63 -9.46
C ASP A 255 0.98 13.83 -10.02
N LEU A 256 0.17 14.47 -9.17
CA LEU A 256 -0.49 15.74 -9.45
C LEU A 256 0.47 16.91 -9.30
N LEU A 257 1.30 16.90 -8.26
CA LEU A 257 2.24 17.99 -7.96
C LEU A 257 3.41 18.03 -8.95
N PHE A 258 3.91 16.85 -9.36
CA PHE A 258 5.02 16.64 -10.26
C PHE A 258 4.63 15.65 -11.38
N PRO A 259 3.80 16.07 -12.35
CA PRO A 259 3.30 15.19 -13.42
C PRO A 259 4.35 14.45 -14.25
N GLN A 260 5.62 14.88 -14.19
CA GLN A 260 6.73 14.25 -14.88
C GLN A 260 7.16 12.90 -14.31
N ILE A 261 6.79 12.55 -13.07
CA ILE A 261 7.15 11.24 -12.48
C ILE A 261 6.38 10.07 -13.12
N ARG A 262 5.30 10.38 -13.86
CA ARG A 262 4.50 9.36 -14.54
C ARG A 262 5.21 8.86 -15.78
N GLN A 263 5.44 7.56 -15.81
CA GLN A 263 5.98 6.89 -16.98
C GLN A 263 4.86 6.51 -17.96
N ALA A 264 4.95 6.95 -19.23
CA ALA A 264 3.89 6.70 -20.22
C ALA A 264 3.91 5.28 -20.82
N ALA A 265 5.00 4.54 -20.64
CA ALA A 265 5.16 3.18 -21.16
C ALA A 265 6.27 2.46 -20.39
N PRO A 266 6.19 1.13 -20.15
CA PRO A 266 5.19 0.21 -20.68
C PRO A 266 3.80 0.37 -20.02
N PRO A 267 2.73 -0.13 -20.66
CA PRO A 267 1.35 0.12 -20.22
C PRO A 267 0.98 -0.57 -18.90
N ASN A 268 1.87 -1.39 -18.32
CA ASN A 268 1.66 -2.00 -17.00
C ASN A 268 2.05 -1.08 -15.84
N LEU A 269 2.81 0.00 -16.07
CA LEU A 269 3.22 0.94 -15.02
C LEU A 269 2.13 1.99 -14.80
N ILE A 270 1.14 1.66 -13.98
CA ILE A 270 -0.06 2.48 -13.77
C ILE A 270 -0.41 2.71 -12.30
N GLU A 271 0.12 1.91 -11.39
CA GLU A 271 -0.09 2.02 -9.95
C GLU A 271 0.95 2.98 -9.35
N VAL A 272 0.69 4.29 -9.47
CA VAL A 272 1.54 5.34 -8.88
C VAL A 272 1.19 5.47 -7.40
N PHE A 273 1.59 4.46 -6.64
CA PHE A 273 1.35 4.33 -5.21
C PHE A 273 2.67 4.52 -4.44
N LEU A 274 2.70 5.43 -3.46
CA LEU A 274 3.83 5.54 -2.55
C LEU A 274 3.91 4.31 -1.65
N HIS A 275 5.05 3.61 -1.70
CA HIS A 275 5.30 2.48 -0.83
C HIS A 275 6.09 2.89 0.43
N ASP A 276 7.29 3.44 0.26
CA ASP A 276 8.14 3.88 1.38
C ASP A 276 8.88 5.17 1.09
N MET A 277 9.40 5.78 2.16
CA MET A 277 10.25 6.95 2.03
C MET A 277 11.33 7.05 3.11
N VAL A 278 12.40 7.75 2.77
CA VAL A 278 13.42 8.19 3.73
C VAL A 278 13.72 9.67 3.57
N VAL A 279 14.10 10.33 4.66
CA VAL A 279 14.54 11.74 4.66
C VAL A 279 15.97 11.84 5.18
N LYS A 280 16.84 12.52 4.44
CA LYS A 280 18.24 12.73 4.81
C LYS A 280 18.67 14.17 4.59
N GLU A 281 19.41 14.72 5.55
CA GLU A 281 20.07 16.01 5.33
C GLU A 281 21.25 15.85 4.36
N ILE A 282 21.17 16.51 3.20
CA ILE A 282 22.20 16.50 2.16
C ILE A 282 22.53 17.94 1.78
N GLY A 283 23.74 18.38 2.13
CA GLY A 283 24.21 19.73 1.80
C GLY A 283 23.37 20.86 2.41
N GLY A 284 22.86 20.66 3.62
CA GLY A 284 22.01 21.61 4.35
C GLY A 284 20.55 21.66 3.87
N ARG A 285 20.12 20.69 3.05
CA ARG A 285 18.73 20.52 2.61
C ARG A 285 18.19 19.22 3.18
N GLN A 286 16.93 19.21 3.58
CA GLN A 286 16.22 17.96 3.89
C GLN A 286 15.74 17.36 2.56
N VAL A 287 16.34 16.25 2.15
CA VAL A 287 16.01 15.57 0.90
C VAL A 287 15.22 14.31 1.24
N MET A 288 14.00 14.23 0.71
CA MET A 288 13.15 13.06 0.79
C MET A 288 13.32 12.22 -0.48
N LEU A 289 13.49 10.92 -0.30
CA LEU A 289 13.50 9.90 -1.34
C LEU A 289 12.25 9.05 -1.13
N LEU A 290 11.37 9.02 -2.13
CA LEU A 290 10.10 8.32 -2.12
C LEU A 290 10.15 7.17 -3.14
N SER A 291 9.83 5.98 -2.71
CA SER A 291 9.71 4.78 -3.54
C SER A 291 8.27 4.64 -3.99
N TYR A 292 8.01 4.89 -5.26
CA TYR A 292 6.70 4.65 -5.87
C TYR A 292 6.75 3.35 -6.65
N TRP A 293 5.67 2.56 -6.55
CA TRP A 293 5.54 1.31 -7.30
C TRP A 293 5.81 1.53 -8.79
N ASP A 294 4.96 2.28 -9.50
CA ASP A 294 5.09 2.42 -10.96
C ASP A 294 5.63 3.80 -11.42
N ALA A 295 6.13 4.62 -10.50
CA ALA A 295 6.80 5.89 -10.81
C ALA A 295 8.28 5.94 -10.36
N GLY A 296 8.83 4.80 -9.91
CA GLY A 296 10.23 4.67 -9.53
C GLY A 296 10.59 5.45 -8.27
N TYR A 297 11.85 5.89 -8.17
CA TYR A 297 12.37 6.54 -6.97
C TYR A 297 12.45 8.06 -7.15
N VAL A 298 11.54 8.79 -6.50
CA VAL A 298 11.39 10.25 -6.62
C VAL A 298 12.14 10.96 -5.50
N LYS A 299 12.92 11.98 -5.85
CA LYS A 299 13.60 12.87 -4.89
C LYS A 299 13.00 14.25 -4.90
N ILE A 300 12.68 14.74 -3.70
CA ILE A 300 12.19 16.10 -3.46
C ILE A 300 12.98 16.76 -2.31
N ASP A 301 13.05 18.09 -2.32
CA ASP A 301 13.52 18.90 -1.19
C ASP A 301 12.34 19.29 -0.31
N VAL A 302 12.41 18.89 0.96
CA VAL A 302 11.43 19.15 2.02
C VAL A 302 12.02 20.02 3.15
N THR A 303 13.07 20.79 2.87
CA THR A 303 13.61 21.79 3.82
C THR A 303 12.51 22.74 4.30
N ASN A 304 11.58 23.09 3.41
CA ASN A 304 10.27 23.61 3.79
C ASN A 304 9.21 22.58 3.39
N PRO A 305 8.69 21.78 4.34
CA PRO A 305 7.76 20.70 4.02
C PRO A 305 6.40 21.19 3.50
N LEU A 306 6.09 22.49 3.60
CA LEU A 306 4.86 23.07 3.06
C LEU A 306 4.96 23.43 1.57
N VAL A 307 6.17 23.43 1.01
CA VAL A 307 6.43 23.78 -0.38
C VAL A 307 7.56 22.89 -0.92
N PRO A 308 7.32 21.58 -1.10
CA PRO A 308 8.32 20.65 -1.59
C PRO A 308 8.76 21.04 -3.01
N THR A 309 10.03 20.78 -3.33
CA THR A 309 10.60 21.07 -4.65
C THR A 309 11.19 19.80 -5.25
N TYR A 310 10.75 19.42 -6.45
CA TYR A 310 11.30 18.29 -7.18
C TYR A 310 12.80 18.44 -7.48
N LEU A 311 13.55 17.35 -7.33
CA LEU A 311 15.00 17.27 -7.57
C LEU A 311 15.38 16.31 -8.69
N GLY A 312 14.63 15.24 -8.87
CA GLY A 312 14.92 14.19 -9.84
C GLY A 312 14.22 12.89 -9.48
N ASP A 313 14.09 11.99 -10.42
CA ASP A 313 13.47 10.67 -10.29
C ASP A 313 14.15 9.65 -11.21
N THR A 314 13.67 8.40 -11.17
CA THR A 314 14.12 7.30 -12.01
C THR A 314 12.96 6.70 -12.77
N ASP A 315 13.20 6.24 -14.00
CA ASP A 315 12.24 5.44 -14.77
C ASP A 315 12.57 3.95 -14.68
N PHE A 316 11.56 3.10 -14.74
CA PHE A 316 11.74 1.67 -14.99
C PHE A 316 12.06 1.43 -16.46
N THR A 317 13.30 1.00 -16.73
CA THR A 317 13.78 0.81 -18.10
C THR A 317 13.08 -0.37 -18.78
N ASN A 318 12.69 -0.21 -20.05
CA ASN A 318 12.09 -1.26 -20.88
C ASN A 318 12.99 -1.60 -22.09
N PRO A 319 13.40 -2.87 -22.28
CA PRO A 319 13.09 -4.04 -21.44
C PRO A 319 13.75 -3.96 -20.07
N ASP A 320 13.22 -4.74 -19.13
CA ASP A 320 13.80 -4.90 -17.79
C ASP A 320 15.31 -5.16 -17.89
N PRO A 321 16.16 -4.32 -17.27
CA PRO A 321 17.60 -4.40 -17.46
C PRO A 321 18.21 -5.62 -16.77
N GLU A 322 17.74 -5.99 -15.57
CA GLU A 322 18.28 -7.10 -14.78
C GLU A 322 17.93 -8.45 -15.43
N LEU A 323 16.69 -8.63 -15.86
CA LEU A 323 16.25 -9.81 -16.61
C LEU A 323 17.04 -9.95 -17.92
N LEU A 324 17.24 -8.86 -18.64
CA LEU A 324 17.98 -8.87 -19.90
C LEU A 324 19.45 -9.25 -19.68
N GLU A 325 20.10 -8.69 -18.66
CA GLU A 325 21.50 -8.99 -18.34
C GLU A 325 21.67 -10.43 -17.85
N SER A 326 20.82 -10.89 -16.93
CA SER A 326 20.93 -12.19 -16.27
C SER A 326 20.52 -13.36 -17.17
N THR A 327 19.52 -13.19 -18.06
CA THR A 327 18.95 -14.29 -18.86
C THR A 327 18.99 -14.08 -20.37
N GLY A 328 19.20 -12.85 -20.84
CA GLY A 328 19.02 -12.47 -22.25
C GLY A 328 17.56 -12.35 -22.70
N ALA A 329 16.60 -12.59 -21.81
CA ALA A 329 15.18 -12.43 -22.09
C ALA A 329 14.78 -10.96 -22.12
N LYS A 330 13.67 -10.67 -22.80
CA LYS A 330 13.06 -9.33 -22.81
C LYS A 330 11.64 -9.43 -22.29
N ALA A 331 11.36 -8.67 -21.25
CA ALA A 331 10.04 -8.40 -20.71
C ALA A 331 9.94 -6.92 -20.36
N TRP A 332 8.72 -6.46 -20.12
CA TRP A 332 8.52 -5.17 -19.45
C TRP A 332 9.05 -5.28 -18.02
N PRO A 333 9.63 -4.19 -17.46
CA PRO A 333 9.85 -4.12 -16.02
C PRO A 333 8.52 -4.31 -15.28
N GLU A 334 8.60 -4.94 -14.12
CA GLU A 334 7.45 -5.13 -13.25
C GLU A 334 6.95 -3.78 -12.72
N GLY A 335 7.89 -2.92 -12.30
CA GLY A 335 7.59 -1.70 -11.55
C GLY A 335 7.86 -1.97 -10.08
N ASN A 336 6.88 -1.65 -9.23
CA ASN A 336 6.86 -1.95 -7.80
C ASN A 336 8.07 -1.44 -6.99
N GLY A 337 8.56 -0.21 -7.23
CA GLY A 337 9.57 0.41 -6.37
C GLY A 337 9.15 0.37 -4.88
N HIS A 338 9.91 -0.36 -4.05
CA HIS A 338 9.52 -0.75 -2.69
C HIS A 338 10.22 0.13 -1.65
N GLN A 339 11.51 -0.11 -1.40
CA GLN A 339 12.30 0.63 -0.42
C GLN A 339 13.61 1.13 -1.05
N ALA A 340 14.08 2.30 -0.63
CA ALA A 340 15.34 2.83 -1.12
C ALA A 340 16.11 3.62 -0.06
N GLU A 341 17.43 3.56 -0.15
CA GLU A 341 18.33 4.21 0.80
C GLU A 341 19.43 5.01 0.11
N PHE A 342 19.81 6.13 0.74
CA PHE A 342 20.97 6.89 0.30
C PHE A 342 22.27 6.21 0.73
N THR A 343 23.19 6.03 -0.21
CA THR A 343 24.58 5.70 0.12
C THR A 343 25.19 6.72 1.10
N SER A 344 26.21 6.30 1.85
CA SER A 344 26.82 7.14 2.87
C SER A 344 27.39 8.46 2.32
N GLU A 345 27.90 8.41 1.09
CA GLU A 345 28.45 9.55 0.34
C GLU A 345 27.39 10.35 -0.44
N ASN A 346 26.12 9.93 -0.37
CA ASN A 346 24.98 10.55 -1.07
C ASN A 346 25.12 10.60 -2.61
N GLN A 347 26.01 9.78 -3.19
CA GLN A 347 26.24 9.77 -4.65
C GLN A 347 25.25 8.86 -5.38
N TYR A 348 24.80 7.80 -4.72
CA TYR A 348 23.88 6.82 -5.25
C TYR A 348 22.73 6.58 -4.26
N VAL A 349 21.63 6.06 -4.79
CA VAL A 349 20.60 5.40 -4.02
C VAL A 349 20.69 3.90 -4.32
N ILE A 350 20.37 3.08 -3.33
CA ILE A 350 20.17 1.63 -3.50
C ILE A 350 18.68 1.40 -3.31
N GLY A 351 18.02 0.94 -4.36
CA GLY A 351 16.60 0.62 -4.36
C GLY A 351 16.38 -0.89 -4.38
N ALA A 352 15.28 -1.31 -3.79
CA ALA A 352 14.68 -2.62 -3.97
C ALA A 352 13.27 -2.44 -4.56
N ASP A 353 12.89 -3.38 -5.41
CA ASP A 353 11.54 -3.48 -5.97
C ASP A 353 10.81 -4.63 -5.26
N GLU A 354 9.50 -4.51 -5.07
CA GLU A 354 8.65 -5.55 -4.52
C GLU A 354 8.36 -6.55 -5.65
N ASP A 355 9.09 -7.67 -5.63
CA ASP A 355 8.90 -8.77 -6.56
C ASP A 355 7.86 -9.73 -6.00
N PHE A 356 6.76 -9.89 -6.74
CA PHE A 356 5.67 -10.80 -6.36
C PHE A 356 5.74 -12.13 -7.09
N ASP A 357 6.42 -12.20 -8.24
CA ASP A 357 6.39 -13.33 -9.14
C ASP A 357 7.74 -13.51 -9.85
N PRO A 358 8.44 -14.64 -9.65
CA PRO A 358 9.71 -14.91 -10.34
C PRO A 358 9.57 -15.12 -11.86
N TYR A 359 8.34 -15.01 -12.40
CA TYR A 359 8.02 -15.28 -13.80
C TYR A 359 7.02 -14.27 -14.37
N VAL A 360 7.33 -13.74 -15.56
CA VAL A 360 6.38 -12.93 -16.33
C VAL A 360 5.55 -13.83 -17.25
N PRO A 361 4.23 -13.98 -17.03
CA PRO A 361 3.39 -14.77 -17.92
C PRO A 361 3.21 -14.07 -19.27
N ARG A 362 3.14 -14.87 -20.35
CA ARG A 362 2.76 -14.39 -21.68
C ARG A 362 1.41 -14.97 -22.06
N ILE A 363 0.37 -14.15 -21.97
CA ILE A 363 -1.00 -14.58 -22.22
C ILE A 363 -1.49 -13.94 -23.52
N ASN A 364 -2.06 -14.76 -24.40
CA ASN A 364 -2.66 -14.29 -25.65
C ASN A 364 -3.99 -15.00 -25.88
N ASN A 365 -4.97 -14.27 -26.39
CA ASN A 365 -6.15 -14.87 -26.98
C ASN A 365 -5.74 -15.64 -28.24
N VAL A 366 -6.04 -16.94 -28.26
CA VAL A 366 -5.64 -17.84 -29.36
C VAL A 366 -6.43 -17.61 -30.64
N ASP A 367 -7.60 -16.96 -30.56
CA ASP A 367 -8.49 -16.76 -31.71
C ASP A 367 -8.02 -15.60 -32.61
N ASP A 368 -7.48 -14.54 -32.03
CA ASP A 368 -7.09 -13.31 -32.74
C ASP A 368 -5.63 -12.87 -32.48
N GLY A 369 -4.94 -13.51 -31.53
CA GLY A 369 -3.56 -13.19 -31.15
C GLY A 369 -3.45 -11.95 -30.25
N THR A 370 -4.55 -11.42 -29.73
CA THR A 370 -4.54 -10.24 -28.85
C THR A 370 -3.85 -10.59 -27.53
N PRO A 371 -2.83 -9.82 -27.09
CA PRO A 371 -2.20 -10.04 -25.80
C PRO A 371 -3.15 -9.69 -24.66
N ILE A 372 -3.09 -10.46 -23.57
CA ILE A 372 -3.85 -10.23 -22.35
C ILE A 372 -2.86 -9.80 -21.26
N ILE A 373 -3.10 -8.64 -20.66
CA ILE A 373 -2.33 -8.17 -19.50
C ILE A 373 -2.87 -8.89 -18.26
N ALA A 374 -2.02 -9.69 -17.61
CA ALA A 374 -2.35 -10.42 -16.40
C ALA A 374 -1.06 -10.79 -15.66
N SER A 375 -1.16 -10.94 -14.35
CA SER A 375 -0.13 -11.51 -13.47
C SER A 375 -0.48 -12.95 -13.10
N LEU A 376 0.47 -13.65 -12.47
CA LEU A 376 0.17 -14.93 -11.82
C LEU A 376 -0.52 -14.62 -10.48
N GLY A 377 -1.34 -15.55 -10.01
CA GLY A 377 -1.92 -15.42 -8.67
C GLY A 377 -0.88 -15.82 -7.64
N SER A 378 -0.71 -15.03 -6.59
CA SER A 378 0.04 -15.43 -5.40
C SER A 378 -0.50 -16.75 -4.85
N ASP A 379 0.38 -17.59 -4.29
CA ASP A 379 0.05 -18.92 -3.75
C ASP A 379 -0.65 -19.89 -4.71
N THR A 380 -0.49 -19.65 -6.02
CA THR A 380 -0.84 -20.63 -7.05
C THR A 380 0.37 -21.41 -7.50
N LYS A 381 0.16 -22.58 -8.12
CA LYS A 381 1.27 -23.32 -8.71
C LYS A 381 1.81 -22.52 -9.91
N PRO A 382 3.06 -22.03 -9.88
CA PRO A 382 3.61 -21.26 -10.99
C PRO A 382 3.80 -22.15 -12.23
N LEU A 383 3.76 -21.51 -13.40
CA LEU A 383 4.18 -22.16 -14.64
C LEU A 383 5.70 -22.20 -14.71
N GLU A 384 6.26 -23.36 -15.02
CA GLU A 384 7.70 -23.46 -15.29
C GLU A 384 8.05 -22.67 -16.56
N THR A 385 9.29 -22.17 -16.64
CA THR A 385 9.76 -21.47 -17.85
C THR A 385 9.59 -22.34 -19.09
N GLY A 386 8.83 -21.83 -20.07
CA GLY A 386 8.52 -22.54 -21.32
C GLY A 386 7.34 -23.50 -21.24
N GLN A 387 6.75 -23.70 -20.07
CA GLN A 387 5.47 -24.39 -19.93
C GLN A 387 4.37 -23.53 -20.56
N VAL A 388 3.44 -24.18 -21.27
CA VAL A 388 2.31 -23.53 -21.93
C VAL A 388 1.04 -24.26 -21.52
N ILE A 389 0.06 -23.50 -21.01
CA ILE A 389 -1.32 -23.96 -20.89
C ILE A 389 -2.11 -23.38 -22.06
N ARG A 390 -2.80 -24.24 -22.81
CA ARG A 390 -3.64 -23.82 -23.94
C ARG A 390 -4.95 -24.59 -23.91
N GLY A 391 -6.02 -23.92 -23.49
CA GLY A 391 -7.33 -24.54 -23.36
C GLY A 391 -8.49 -23.69 -23.86
N GLN A 392 -9.66 -24.32 -24.00
CA GLN A 392 -10.91 -23.59 -24.23
C GLN A 392 -11.33 -22.87 -22.96
N THR A 393 -11.75 -21.62 -23.08
CA THR A 393 -12.25 -20.85 -21.93
C THR A 393 -13.70 -21.20 -21.62
N VAL A 394 -14.01 -21.33 -20.34
CA VAL A 394 -15.38 -21.55 -19.83
C VAL A 394 -15.67 -20.50 -18.78
N PHE A 395 -16.63 -19.62 -19.04
CA PHE A 395 -17.08 -18.66 -18.05
C PHE A 395 -17.89 -19.37 -16.95
N VAL A 396 -17.48 -19.21 -15.69
CA VAL A 396 -18.07 -19.89 -14.54
C VAL A 396 -18.71 -18.94 -13.52
N GLY A 397 -18.85 -17.66 -13.88
CA GLY A 397 -19.41 -16.64 -13.01
C GLY A 397 -18.40 -16.14 -11.96
N ARG A 398 -18.91 -15.64 -10.83
CA ARG A 398 -18.08 -15.10 -9.74
C ARG A 398 -17.47 -16.15 -8.83
N ALA A 399 -18.01 -17.37 -8.81
CA ALA A 399 -17.53 -18.49 -8.00
C ALA A 399 -17.46 -18.20 -6.48
N CYS A 400 -18.35 -17.37 -5.92
CA CYS A 400 -18.38 -17.07 -4.49
C CYS A 400 -19.33 -17.97 -3.69
N PRO A 401 -19.13 -18.10 -2.36
CA PRO A 401 -20.11 -18.77 -1.50
C PRO A 401 -21.51 -18.16 -1.66
N GLY A 402 -22.49 -18.99 -1.99
CA GLY A 402 -23.88 -18.58 -2.23
C GLY A 402 -24.24 -18.28 -3.70
N ASP A 403 -23.25 -18.27 -4.60
CA ASP A 403 -23.49 -18.22 -6.05
C ASP A 403 -23.95 -19.58 -6.60
N PRO A 404 -24.48 -19.61 -7.84
CA PRO A 404 -24.66 -20.86 -8.56
C PRO A 404 -23.37 -21.69 -8.57
N ALA A 405 -23.49 -22.99 -8.37
CA ALA A 405 -22.34 -23.89 -8.34
C ALA A 405 -21.55 -23.82 -9.66
N VAL A 406 -20.22 -23.76 -9.54
CA VAL A 406 -19.30 -23.83 -10.68
C VAL A 406 -19.52 -25.17 -11.40
N PRO A 407 -19.82 -25.18 -12.71
CA PRO A 407 -19.96 -26.43 -13.46
C PRO A 407 -18.60 -27.12 -13.61
N PRO A 408 -18.55 -28.46 -13.68
CA PRO A 408 -17.32 -29.16 -14.07
C PRO A 408 -16.91 -28.77 -15.49
N ALA A 409 -15.62 -28.89 -15.80
CA ALA A 409 -15.15 -28.67 -17.16
C ALA A 409 -15.87 -29.60 -18.16
N PRO A 410 -16.10 -29.15 -19.41
CA PRO A 410 -16.74 -29.97 -20.43
C PRO A 410 -16.04 -31.32 -20.63
N ALA A 411 -16.84 -32.38 -20.79
CA ALA A 411 -16.29 -33.70 -21.08
C ALA A 411 -15.78 -33.77 -22.54
N GLY A 412 -14.50 -34.07 -22.73
CA GLY A 412 -13.90 -34.22 -24.06
C GLY A 412 -12.37 -34.13 -24.03
N PRO A 413 -11.70 -34.37 -25.18
CA PRO A 413 -10.28 -34.12 -25.30
C PRO A 413 -10.03 -32.60 -25.37
N GLY A 414 -9.08 -32.12 -24.59
CA GLY A 414 -8.65 -30.72 -24.58
C GLY A 414 -8.49 -30.18 -23.17
N ASP A 415 -7.63 -29.18 -23.04
CA ASP A 415 -7.44 -28.46 -21.78
C ASP A 415 -8.54 -27.40 -21.65
N PHE A 416 -8.97 -27.11 -20.42
CA PHE A 416 -10.01 -26.10 -20.15
C PHE A 416 -9.53 -25.06 -19.15
N ILE A 417 -9.83 -23.80 -19.43
CA ILE A 417 -9.48 -22.67 -18.56
C ILE A 417 -10.78 -22.08 -18.01
N ALA A 418 -10.95 -22.10 -16.70
CA ALA A 418 -12.08 -21.44 -16.05
C ALA A 418 -11.87 -19.93 -16.07
N VAL A 419 -12.87 -19.17 -16.52
CA VAL A 419 -12.87 -17.71 -16.51
C VAL A 419 -13.82 -17.23 -15.43
N VAL A 420 -13.27 -16.57 -14.41
CA VAL A 420 -13.97 -16.19 -13.18
C VAL A 420 -14.00 -14.67 -13.05
N GLU A 421 -15.16 -14.13 -12.70
CA GLU A 421 -15.34 -12.70 -12.44
C GLU A 421 -14.83 -12.31 -11.05
N ARG A 422 -14.02 -11.24 -10.93
CA ARG A 422 -13.55 -10.68 -9.65
C ARG A 422 -14.71 -10.15 -8.79
N GLY A 423 -14.48 -10.09 -7.47
CA GLY A 423 -15.37 -9.42 -6.50
C GLY A 423 -16.19 -10.35 -5.60
N ALA A 424 -16.82 -9.76 -4.57
CA ALA A 424 -17.73 -10.36 -3.58
C ALA A 424 -17.16 -11.43 -2.60
N CYS A 425 -16.02 -12.04 -2.90
CA CYS A 425 -15.35 -13.02 -2.05
C CYS A 425 -13.85 -13.07 -2.38
N PHE A 426 -13.05 -13.75 -1.56
CA PHE A 426 -11.60 -13.86 -1.75
C PHE A 426 -11.23 -14.71 -2.98
N PHE A 427 -10.05 -14.47 -3.55
CA PHE A 427 -9.55 -15.26 -4.68
C PHE A 427 -9.41 -16.75 -4.35
N THR A 428 -8.99 -17.07 -3.13
CA THR A 428 -8.87 -18.46 -2.63
C THR A 428 -10.21 -19.19 -2.65
N GLU A 429 -11.30 -18.52 -2.25
CA GLU A 429 -12.65 -19.11 -2.30
C GLU A 429 -13.09 -19.40 -3.74
N LYS A 430 -12.77 -18.50 -4.68
CA LYS A 430 -13.07 -18.67 -6.11
C LYS A 430 -12.30 -19.85 -6.71
N VAL A 431 -10.99 -19.90 -6.47
CA VAL A 431 -10.11 -20.97 -6.97
C VAL A 431 -10.52 -22.31 -6.37
N ALA A 432 -10.83 -22.36 -5.06
CA ALA A 432 -11.33 -23.57 -4.40
C ALA A 432 -12.63 -24.09 -5.03
N ALA A 433 -13.56 -23.20 -5.40
CA ALA A 433 -14.80 -23.58 -6.07
C ALA A 433 -14.54 -24.19 -7.45
N VAL A 434 -13.58 -23.66 -8.23
CA VAL A 434 -13.19 -24.22 -9.53
C VAL A 434 -12.50 -25.58 -9.38
N ILE A 435 -11.58 -25.72 -8.42
CA ILE A 435 -10.91 -26.99 -8.12
C ILE A 435 -11.95 -28.05 -7.72
N ALA A 436 -12.93 -27.69 -6.89
CA ALA A 436 -14.00 -28.59 -6.46
C ALA A 436 -14.92 -29.03 -7.60
N ALA A 437 -15.15 -28.17 -8.60
CA ALA A 437 -15.90 -28.54 -9.80
C ALA A 437 -15.13 -29.52 -10.69
N GLY A 438 -13.81 -29.36 -10.78
CA GLY A 438 -12.89 -30.30 -11.41
C GLY A 438 -12.83 -30.22 -12.94
N GLY A 439 -11.69 -30.68 -13.48
CA GLY A 439 -11.44 -30.80 -14.92
C GLY A 439 -10.87 -29.56 -15.61
N TYR A 440 -10.55 -28.50 -14.86
CA TYR A 440 -9.88 -27.31 -15.37
C TYR A 440 -8.38 -27.36 -15.13
N ASP A 441 -7.60 -26.87 -16.10
CA ASP A 441 -6.13 -26.83 -16.07
C ASP A 441 -5.59 -25.49 -15.54
N ALA A 442 -6.39 -24.43 -15.66
CA ALA A 442 -6.06 -23.10 -15.13
C ALA A 442 -7.32 -22.30 -14.80
N VAL A 443 -7.14 -21.26 -13.99
CA VAL A 443 -8.15 -20.26 -13.63
C VAL A 443 -7.66 -18.89 -14.07
N LEU A 444 -8.47 -18.16 -14.83
CA LEU A 444 -8.25 -16.76 -15.18
C LEU A 444 -9.31 -15.92 -14.46
N ILE A 445 -8.87 -15.06 -13.54
CA ILE A 445 -9.75 -14.13 -12.83
C ILE A 445 -9.64 -12.75 -13.50
N PHE A 446 -10.75 -12.13 -13.88
CA PHE A 446 -10.75 -10.85 -14.59
C PHE A 446 -11.45 -9.74 -13.81
N ASN A 447 -10.96 -8.51 -13.98
CA ASN A 447 -11.40 -7.33 -13.21
C ASN A 447 -12.73 -6.71 -13.67
N ARG A 448 -13.05 -6.72 -14.98
CA ARG A 448 -14.25 -6.05 -15.51
C ARG A 448 -14.92 -6.81 -16.65
N THR A 449 -16.26 -6.75 -16.72
CA THR A 449 -17.03 -7.15 -17.92
C THR A 449 -17.29 -5.93 -18.80
N GLY A 450 -16.74 -5.87 -20.00
CA GLY A 450 -16.98 -4.79 -20.96
C GLY A 450 -16.03 -4.84 -22.16
N PRO A 451 -16.28 -4.06 -23.23
CA PRO A 451 -15.26 -3.82 -24.24
C PRO A 451 -14.07 -3.07 -23.63
N ASP A 452 -12.88 -3.32 -24.17
CA ASP A 452 -11.67 -2.67 -23.69
C ASP A 452 -11.63 -1.16 -23.95
#